data_AF-A0A381Z8P7-F1
#
_entry.id   AF-A0A381Z8P7-F1
#
_cell.length_a   1.000
_cell.length_b   1.000
_cell.length_c   1.000
_cell.angle_alpha   90.00
_cell.angle_beta   90.00
_cell.angle_gamma   90.00
#
_symmetry.space_group_name_H-M   'P 1'
#
loop_
_entity.id
_entity.type
_entity.pdbx_description
1 polymer ?
#
loop_
_entity_poly.entity_id
_entity_poly.type
_entity_poly.pdbx_seq_one_letter_code
_entity_poly.pdbx_strand_id
1 'polypeptide(L)'
;STGLIVNSHVNGKNRLWSVATAFGDNHMDLAMNMAKSENLNEDQIILLKQIGLVVNYNSYGQTVEDLFFPPEEIAKAVKACGSDIFRFTEQSNIFPTLLENFSADMSSAVCQEPYSISDNAVIYTLPNEGWTHRVMGSFSNHLVSTNKDLACAIAVLNSDGTYRISVRSSINNPYGAGDLCKKFGGGGREKAGGVNNLNASEIDSFKEEFERTFQ
;
A
#
# COMPACT_ATOMS: atom_id res chain seq x y z
N SER A 1 0.95 12.12 -4.60
CA SER A 1 2.08 11.64 -3.79
C SER A 1 2.75 12.78 -3.04
N THR A 2 3.13 12.56 -1.77
CA THR A 2 3.92 13.51 -0.96
C THR A 2 5.29 13.77 -1.58
N GLY A 3 5.92 12.76 -2.21
CA GLY A 3 7.22 12.89 -2.86
C GLY A 3 7.23 13.93 -3.99
N LEU A 4 6.12 14.06 -4.73
CA LEU A 4 5.97 15.08 -5.77
C LEU A 4 5.96 16.51 -5.22
N ILE A 5 5.28 16.72 -4.10
CA ILE A 5 5.21 18.03 -3.43
C ILE A 5 6.60 18.43 -2.93
N VAL A 6 7.33 17.48 -2.34
CA VAL A 6 8.71 17.70 -1.88
C VAL A 6 9.64 18.00 -3.07
N ASN A 7 9.51 17.26 -4.17
CA ASN A 7 10.33 17.47 -5.35
C ASN A 7 10.12 18.82 -6.04
N SER A 8 8.87 19.32 -6.06
CA SER A 8 8.63 20.67 -6.56
C SER A 8 9.30 21.73 -5.66
N HIS A 9 9.25 21.55 -4.34
CA HIS A 9 9.92 22.44 -3.38
C HIS A 9 11.45 22.46 -3.49
N VAL A 10 12.07 21.35 -3.91
CA VAL A 10 13.53 21.27 -4.12
C VAL A 10 13.94 21.50 -5.57
N ASN A 11 13.10 22.14 -6.38
CA ASN A 11 13.36 22.48 -7.79
C ASN A 11 13.73 21.26 -8.65
N GLY A 12 13.10 20.12 -8.40
CA GLY A 12 13.30 18.92 -9.20
C GLY A 12 14.65 18.21 -8.98
N LYS A 13 15.34 18.43 -7.86
CA LYS A 13 16.62 17.75 -7.58
C LYS A 13 16.47 16.24 -7.32
N ASN A 14 15.27 15.77 -7.02
CA ASN A 14 14.99 14.40 -6.58
C ASN A 14 13.89 13.74 -7.43
N ARG A 15 13.97 13.89 -8.76
CA ARG A 15 12.93 13.39 -9.69
C ARG A 15 12.74 11.89 -9.63
N LEU A 16 13.83 11.12 -9.67
CA LEU A 16 13.75 9.66 -9.62
C LEU A 16 13.20 9.15 -8.28
N TRP A 17 13.54 9.82 -7.17
CA TRP A 17 12.86 9.59 -5.89
C TRP A 17 11.36 9.85 -5.96
N SER A 18 10.94 10.89 -6.68
CA SER A 18 9.50 11.18 -6.86
C SER A 18 8.78 10.11 -7.66
N VAL A 19 9.45 9.55 -8.69
CA VAL A 19 8.92 8.42 -9.48
C VAL A 19 8.74 7.20 -8.57
N ALA A 20 9.77 6.84 -7.80
CA ALA A 20 9.68 5.73 -6.85
C ALA A 20 8.60 5.96 -5.78
N THR A 21 8.50 7.16 -5.19
CA THR A 21 7.43 7.47 -4.22
C THR A 21 6.05 7.39 -4.87
N ALA A 22 5.89 7.81 -6.13
CA ALA A 22 4.62 7.68 -6.83
C ALA A 22 4.23 6.21 -7.04
N PHE A 23 5.18 5.33 -7.35
CA PHE A 23 4.94 3.87 -7.37
C PHE A 23 4.55 3.34 -5.99
N GLY A 24 5.28 3.71 -4.93
CA GLY A 24 4.99 3.30 -3.56
C GLY A 24 3.60 3.74 -3.08
N ASP A 25 3.17 4.95 -3.44
CA ASP A 25 1.84 5.51 -3.14
C ASP A 25 0.73 4.93 -4.04
N ASN A 26 1.02 3.90 -4.84
CA ASN A 26 0.11 3.27 -5.81
C ASN A 26 -0.44 4.22 -6.89
N HIS A 27 0.29 5.28 -7.23
CA HIS A 27 -0.04 6.17 -8.36
C HIS A 27 0.64 5.67 -9.65
N MET A 28 0.26 4.48 -10.11
CA MET A 28 0.94 3.74 -11.19
C MET A 28 1.05 4.53 -12.52
N ASP A 29 -0.05 5.09 -13.02
CA ASP A 29 -0.04 5.83 -14.28
C ASP A 29 0.80 7.11 -14.21
N LEU A 30 0.73 7.80 -13.08
CA LEU A 30 1.51 9.00 -12.81
C LEU A 30 3.00 8.67 -12.77
N ALA A 31 3.38 7.63 -12.04
CA ALA A 31 4.76 7.17 -11.94
C ALA A 31 5.31 6.76 -13.31
N MET A 32 4.52 6.05 -14.11
CA MET A 32 4.91 5.67 -15.48
C MET A 32 5.08 6.85 -16.42
N ASN A 33 4.19 7.85 -16.36
CA ASN A 33 4.33 9.06 -17.16
C ASN A 33 5.59 9.86 -16.77
N MET A 34 5.87 9.96 -15.47
CA MET A 34 7.08 10.61 -14.98
C MET A 34 8.35 9.86 -15.41
N ALA A 35 8.37 8.53 -15.26
CA ALA A 35 9.48 7.69 -15.69
C ALA A 35 9.80 7.86 -17.18
N LYS A 36 8.77 7.85 -18.04
CA LYS A 36 8.93 8.09 -19.48
C LYS A 36 9.50 9.48 -19.77
N SER A 37 9.07 10.50 -19.04
CA SER A 37 9.60 11.87 -19.21
C SER A 37 11.08 12.00 -18.83
N GLU A 38 11.59 11.10 -18.00
CA GLU A 38 13.01 11.02 -17.62
C GLU A 38 13.82 10.07 -18.53
N ASN A 39 13.22 9.55 -19.62
CA ASN A 39 13.84 8.63 -20.58
C ASN A 39 14.42 7.35 -19.95
N LEU A 40 13.78 6.84 -18.89
CA LEU A 40 14.20 5.61 -18.23
C LEU A 40 13.89 4.39 -19.09
N ASN A 41 14.79 3.42 -19.08
CA ASN A 41 14.54 2.11 -19.69
C ASN A 41 13.65 1.22 -18.80
N GLU A 42 13.19 0.09 -19.32
CA GLU A 42 12.27 -0.81 -18.61
C GLU A 42 12.85 -1.33 -17.30
N ASP A 43 14.11 -1.74 -17.27
CA ASP A 43 14.78 -2.25 -16.07
C ASP A 43 14.85 -1.19 -14.97
N GLN A 44 15.19 0.05 -15.32
CA GLN A 44 15.20 1.18 -14.40
C GLN A 44 13.79 1.44 -13.83
N ILE A 45 12.77 1.38 -14.67
CA ILE A 45 11.37 1.57 -14.24
C ILE A 45 10.94 0.49 -13.26
N ILE A 46 11.25 -0.78 -13.57
CA ILE A 46 10.98 -1.91 -12.70
C ILE A 46 11.68 -1.72 -11.35
N LEU A 47 12.94 -1.30 -11.37
CA LEU A 47 13.72 -1.09 -10.16
C LEU A 47 13.17 0.06 -9.30
N LEU A 48 12.81 1.20 -9.92
CA LEU A 48 12.15 2.31 -9.20
C LEU A 48 10.81 1.90 -8.60
N LYS A 49 10.03 1.09 -9.32
CA LYS A 49 8.78 0.53 -8.81
C LYS A 49 9.04 -0.34 -7.59
N GLN A 50 10.01 -1.26 -7.66
CA GLN A 50 10.39 -2.12 -6.54
C GLN A 50 10.85 -1.31 -5.34
N ILE A 51 11.76 -0.34 -5.52
CA ILE A 51 12.24 0.55 -4.45
C ILE A 51 11.06 1.28 -3.79
N GLY A 52 10.18 1.86 -4.61
CA GLY A 52 8.98 2.55 -4.12
C GLY A 52 8.07 1.66 -3.27
N LEU A 53 7.75 0.47 -3.78
CA LEU A 53 6.88 -0.48 -3.11
C LEU A 53 7.49 -0.98 -1.79
N VAL A 54 8.75 -1.38 -1.77
CA VAL A 54 9.36 -1.98 -0.58
C VAL A 54 9.58 -0.95 0.54
N VAL A 55 9.92 0.30 0.18
CA VAL A 55 10.04 1.40 1.15
C VAL A 55 8.67 1.76 1.73
N ASN A 56 7.64 1.82 0.88
CA ASN A 56 6.26 2.07 1.35
C ASN A 56 5.79 0.94 2.27
N TYR A 57 5.96 -0.32 1.86
CA TYR A 57 5.63 -1.52 2.64
C TYR A 57 6.28 -1.56 4.04
N ASN A 58 7.56 -1.20 4.16
CA ASN A 58 8.25 -1.11 5.46
C ASN A 58 7.70 0.02 6.36
N SER A 59 6.74 0.83 5.91
CA SER A 59 6.17 1.93 6.69
C SER A 59 4.83 1.58 7.37
N TYR A 60 4.30 0.36 7.20
CA TYR A 60 2.93 0.00 7.59
C TYR A 60 2.77 -0.92 8.81
N GLY A 61 3.83 -1.18 9.58
CA GLY A 61 3.73 -1.89 10.86
C GLY A 61 2.84 -1.17 11.87
N GLN A 62 2.28 -1.92 12.83
CA GLN A 62 1.52 -1.35 13.95
C GLN A 62 2.48 -0.73 14.97
N THR A 63 3.64 -1.35 15.18
CA THR A 63 4.74 -0.84 15.98
C THR A 63 6.05 -0.76 15.17
N VAL A 64 7.11 -0.19 15.75
CA VAL A 64 8.43 -0.15 15.10
C VAL A 64 9.02 -1.56 14.98
N GLU A 65 8.69 -2.44 15.92
CA GLU A 65 9.12 -3.84 15.94
C GLU A 65 8.49 -4.67 14.82
N ASP A 66 7.37 -4.22 14.25
CA ASP A 66 6.80 -4.82 13.05
C ASP A 66 7.57 -4.45 11.78
N LEU A 67 8.48 -3.47 11.81
CA LEU A 67 9.23 -3.06 10.62
C LEU A 67 10.52 -3.88 10.52
N PHE A 68 10.98 -4.15 9.30
CA PHE A 68 12.29 -4.79 9.11
C PHE A 68 13.45 -3.83 9.41
N PHE A 69 13.22 -2.56 9.12
CA PHE A 69 14.16 -1.49 9.41
C PHE A 69 13.44 -0.29 10.02
N PRO A 70 13.99 0.33 11.08
CA PRO A 70 13.47 1.57 11.61
C PRO A 70 13.46 2.70 10.55
N PRO A 71 12.51 3.66 10.62
CA PRO A 71 12.44 4.77 9.68
C PRO A 71 13.75 5.58 9.58
N GLU A 72 14.50 5.70 10.67
CA GLU A 72 15.77 6.42 10.71
C GLU A 72 16.85 5.73 9.86
N GLU A 73 16.84 4.40 9.78
CA GLU A 73 17.80 3.65 8.97
C GLU A 73 17.48 3.80 7.47
N ILE A 74 16.20 3.70 7.11
CA ILE A 74 15.73 3.97 5.75
C ILE A 74 16.10 5.41 5.35
N ALA A 75 15.83 6.39 6.21
CA ALA A 75 16.12 7.80 5.93
C ALA A 75 17.62 8.05 5.73
N LYS A 76 18.49 7.42 6.52
CA LYS A 76 19.95 7.51 6.35
C LYS A 76 20.40 6.92 5.02
N ALA A 77 19.88 5.74 4.65
CA ALA A 77 20.19 5.09 3.38
C ALA A 77 19.72 5.93 2.18
N VAL A 78 18.47 6.39 2.20
CA VAL A 78 17.91 7.29 1.16
C VAL A 78 18.76 8.55 1.01
N LYS A 79 19.18 9.16 2.14
CA LYS A 79 20.06 10.35 2.12
C LYS A 79 21.43 10.06 1.51
N ALA A 80 22.01 8.90 1.79
CA ALA A 80 23.33 8.50 1.28
C ALA A 80 23.36 8.32 -0.25
N CYS A 81 22.23 7.96 -0.87
CA CYS A 81 22.09 7.91 -2.33
C CYS A 81 22.22 9.28 -3.01
N GLY A 82 21.87 10.36 -2.32
CA GLY A 82 21.66 11.66 -2.96
C GLY A 82 20.58 11.55 -4.05
N SER A 83 20.84 12.12 -5.23
CA SER A 83 19.93 12.05 -6.38
C SER A 83 19.97 10.71 -7.12
N ASP A 84 20.99 9.88 -6.89
CA ASP A 84 21.16 8.59 -7.55
C ASP A 84 20.51 7.47 -6.74
N ILE A 85 19.19 7.34 -6.92
CA ILE A 85 18.35 6.36 -6.22
C ILE A 85 18.79 4.90 -6.46
N PHE A 86 19.44 4.59 -7.58
CA PHE A 86 19.82 3.21 -7.89
C PHE A 86 20.89 2.67 -6.92
N ARG A 87 21.70 3.56 -6.33
CA ARG A 87 22.64 3.23 -5.25
C ARG A 87 21.96 2.64 -4.01
N PHE A 88 20.65 2.84 -3.84
CA PHE A 88 19.88 2.22 -2.76
C PHE A 88 19.96 0.69 -2.78
N THR A 89 20.16 0.12 -3.97
CA THR A 89 20.27 -1.34 -4.18
C THR A 89 21.67 -1.89 -3.89
N GLU A 90 22.68 -1.02 -3.79
CA GLU A 90 24.10 -1.40 -3.70
C GLU A 90 24.70 -1.12 -2.31
N GLN A 91 24.22 -0.08 -1.63
CA GLN A 91 24.90 0.49 -0.45
C GLN A 91 24.59 -0.22 0.89
N SER A 92 23.57 -1.08 0.94
CA SER A 92 23.18 -1.81 2.14
C SER A 92 22.34 -3.04 1.81
N ASN A 93 22.11 -3.91 2.81
CA ASN A 93 21.19 -5.03 2.70
C ASN A 93 19.71 -4.63 2.78
N ILE A 94 19.39 -3.34 2.94
CA ILE A 94 18.01 -2.88 3.12
C ILE A 94 17.12 -3.28 1.94
N PHE A 95 17.53 -2.93 0.72
CA PHE A 95 16.73 -3.24 -0.47
C PHE A 95 16.47 -4.75 -0.67
N PRO A 96 17.50 -5.62 -0.71
CA PRO A 96 17.25 -7.06 -0.89
C PRO A 96 16.44 -7.66 0.25
N THR A 97 16.70 -7.29 1.51
CA THR A 97 15.91 -7.78 2.66
C THR A 97 14.45 -7.36 2.55
N LEU A 98 14.16 -6.11 2.22
CA LEU A 98 12.77 -5.66 2.08
C LEU A 98 12.08 -6.31 0.88
N LEU A 99 12.77 -6.51 -0.23
CA LEU A 99 12.20 -7.14 -1.43
C LEU A 99 11.85 -8.61 -1.20
N GLU A 100 12.73 -9.36 -0.54
CA GLU A 100 12.49 -10.76 -0.17
C GLU A 100 11.27 -10.88 0.75
N ASN A 101 11.24 -10.11 1.83
CA ASN A 101 10.15 -10.16 2.80
C ASN A 101 8.83 -9.63 2.23
N PHE A 102 8.85 -8.58 1.41
CA PHE A 102 7.67 -8.13 0.68
C PHE A 102 7.08 -9.26 -0.19
N SER A 103 7.94 -9.98 -0.91
CA SER A 103 7.52 -11.08 -1.77
C SER A 103 6.95 -12.26 -0.97
N ALA A 104 7.55 -12.58 0.18
CA ALA A 104 7.06 -13.60 1.10
C ALA A 104 5.70 -13.22 1.70
N ASP A 105 5.56 -12.01 2.22
CA ASP A 105 4.31 -11.53 2.83
C ASP A 105 3.17 -11.43 1.80
N MET A 106 3.47 -10.97 0.58
CA MET A 106 2.50 -10.97 -0.52
C MET A 106 2.06 -12.39 -0.86
N SER A 107 2.99 -13.35 -0.92
CA SER A 107 2.65 -14.77 -1.19
C SER A 107 1.76 -15.33 -0.09
N SER A 108 2.05 -15.04 1.18
CA SER A 108 1.20 -15.41 2.32
C SER A 108 -0.20 -14.81 2.21
N ALA A 109 -0.32 -13.55 1.76
CA ALA A 109 -1.59 -12.86 1.58
C ALA A 109 -2.45 -13.48 0.45
N VAL A 110 -1.84 -13.80 -0.69
CA VAL A 110 -2.57 -14.39 -1.84
C VAL A 110 -3.06 -15.82 -1.53
N CYS A 111 -2.41 -16.53 -0.60
CA CYS A 111 -2.85 -17.85 -0.14
C CYS A 111 -4.00 -17.81 0.89
N GLN A 112 -4.42 -16.63 1.34
CA GLN A 112 -5.56 -16.54 2.26
C GLN A 112 -6.88 -16.74 1.52
N GLU A 113 -7.85 -17.32 2.21
CA GLU A 113 -9.22 -17.39 1.71
C GLU A 113 -9.96 -16.08 2.02
N PRO A 114 -10.80 -15.58 1.10
CA PRO A 114 -11.63 -14.42 1.38
C PRO A 114 -12.67 -14.78 2.45
N TYR A 115 -12.88 -13.86 3.39
CA TYR A 115 -13.99 -13.91 4.33
C TYR A 115 -15.33 -13.78 3.62
N SER A 116 -15.38 -12.99 2.54
CA SER A 116 -16.54 -12.84 1.68
C SER A 116 -16.12 -12.46 0.26
N ILE A 117 -16.82 -12.99 -0.74
CA ILE A 117 -16.60 -12.68 -2.14
C ILE A 117 -17.93 -12.60 -2.90
N SER A 118 -18.01 -11.65 -3.82
CA SER A 118 -19.12 -11.40 -4.75
C SER A 118 -18.55 -10.95 -6.10
N ASP A 119 -19.40 -10.66 -7.08
CA ASP A 119 -18.96 -10.28 -8.44
C ASP A 119 -18.05 -9.03 -8.46
N ASN A 120 -18.38 -8.02 -7.64
CA ASN A 120 -17.71 -6.71 -7.64
C ASN A 120 -17.03 -6.37 -6.30
N ALA A 121 -17.08 -7.26 -5.30
CA ALA A 121 -16.56 -6.98 -3.97
C ALA A 121 -15.91 -8.21 -3.32
N VAL A 122 -14.77 -8.01 -2.65
CA VAL A 122 -14.10 -9.03 -1.84
C VAL A 122 -13.66 -8.48 -0.47
N ILE A 123 -13.78 -9.30 0.57
CA ILE A 123 -13.31 -8.99 1.92
C ILE A 123 -12.38 -10.12 2.39
N TYR A 124 -11.22 -9.75 2.92
CA TYR A 124 -10.30 -10.66 3.60
C TYR A 124 -10.22 -10.31 5.09
N THR A 125 -10.09 -11.33 5.93
CA THR A 125 -9.73 -11.18 7.34
C THR A 125 -8.37 -11.85 7.57
N LEU A 126 -7.41 -11.09 8.09
CA LEU A 126 -6.03 -11.51 8.34
C LEU A 126 -5.75 -11.55 9.85
N PRO A 127 -4.89 -12.47 10.33
CA PRO A 127 -4.53 -12.55 11.74
C PRO A 127 -3.72 -11.33 12.21
N ASN A 128 -3.59 -11.18 13.53
CA ASN A 128 -2.72 -10.17 14.12
C ASN A 128 -1.25 -10.62 14.07
N GLU A 129 -0.61 -10.44 12.93
CA GLU A 129 0.81 -10.77 12.73
C GLU A 129 1.50 -9.59 12.03
N GLY A 130 2.76 -9.31 12.34
CA GLY A 130 3.45 -8.12 11.78
C GLY A 130 3.42 -8.05 10.25
N TRP A 131 3.41 -9.20 9.56
CA TRP A 131 3.31 -9.26 8.11
C TRP A 131 1.96 -8.79 7.56
N THR A 132 0.86 -9.04 8.26
CA THR A 132 -0.48 -8.69 7.78
C THR A 132 -0.68 -7.17 7.81
N HIS A 133 -0.16 -6.51 8.84
CA HIS A 133 -0.14 -5.05 8.96
C HIS A 133 0.67 -4.39 7.84
N ARG A 134 1.87 -4.92 7.55
CA ARG A 134 2.74 -4.39 6.48
C ARG A 134 2.12 -4.61 5.09
N VAL A 135 1.55 -5.78 4.83
CA VAL A 135 1.11 -6.16 3.48
C VAL A 135 -0.28 -5.66 3.12
N MET A 136 -1.15 -5.37 4.10
CA MET A 136 -2.56 -4.96 3.90
C MET A 136 -2.73 -3.94 2.77
N GLY A 137 -1.94 -2.86 2.77
CA GLY A 137 -2.00 -1.82 1.77
C GLY A 137 -1.64 -2.34 0.37
N SER A 138 -0.50 -3.02 0.26
CA SER A 138 0.00 -3.59 -1.00
C SER A 138 -0.91 -4.67 -1.56
N PHE A 139 -1.47 -5.52 -0.70
CA PHE A 139 -2.39 -6.58 -1.10
C PHE A 139 -3.71 -6.00 -1.61
N SER A 140 -4.28 -5.00 -0.93
CA SER A 140 -5.48 -4.31 -1.43
C SER A 140 -5.25 -3.65 -2.79
N ASN A 141 -4.09 -3.01 -2.99
CA ASN A 141 -3.71 -2.43 -4.28
C ASN A 141 -3.53 -3.50 -5.36
N HIS A 142 -2.94 -4.64 -5.02
CA HIS A 142 -2.77 -5.77 -5.94
C HIS A 142 -4.13 -6.29 -6.43
N LEU A 143 -5.08 -6.54 -5.52
CA LEU A 143 -6.41 -7.06 -5.85
C LEU A 143 -7.15 -6.16 -6.87
N VAL A 144 -7.23 -4.86 -6.61
CA VAL A 144 -7.92 -3.91 -7.51
C VAL A 144 -7.17 -3.67 -8.83
N SER A 145 -5.85 -3.92 -8.84
CA SER A 145 -5.05 -3.83 -10.08
C SER A 145 -5.23 -5.03 -10.99
N THR A 146 -5.44 -6.22 -10.41
CA THR A 146 -5.64 -7.48 -11.13
C THR A 146 -7.09 -7.63 -11.62
N ASN A 147 -8.06 -7.14 -10.85
CA ASN A 147 -9.45 -7.03 -11.27
C ASN A 147 -9.95 -5.58 -11.09
N LYS A 148 -10.13 -4.87 -12.21
CA LYS A 148 -10.42 -3.43 -12.22
C LYS A 148 -11.85 -3.07 -11.84
N ASP A 149 -12.76 -4.05 -11.83
CA ASP A 149 -14.16 -3.88 -11.42
C ASP A 149 -14.37 -4.25 -9.94
N LEU A 150 -13.38 -4.91 -9.33
CA LEU A 150 -13.42 -5.37 -7.94
C LEU A 150 -13.06 -4.25 -6.96
N ALA A 151 -13.95 -3.97 -6.00
CA ALA A 151 -13.60 -3.30 -4.76
C ALA A 151 -13.11 -4.33 -3.74
N CYS A 152 -12.19 -3.93 -2.85
CA CYS A 152 -11.71 -4.82 -1.80
C CYS A 152 -11.63 -4.15 -0.43
N ALA A 153 -11.85 -4.96 0.61
CA ALA A 153 -11.54 -4.62 1.98
C ALA A 153 -10.61 -5.68 2.59
N ILE A 154 -9.55 -5.24 3.26
CA ILE A 154 -8.68 -6.11 4.06
C ILE A 154 -8.84 -5.70 5.51
N ALA A 155 -9.27 -6.64 6.36
CA ALA A 155 -9.40 -6.46 7.80
C ALA A 155 -8.27 -7.23 8.49
N VAL A 156 -7.44 -6.56 9.29
CA VAL A 156 -6.38 -7.16 10.11
C VAL A 156 -6.79 -7.05 11.57
N LEU A 157 -6.69 -8.15 12.30
CA LEU A 157 -6.99 -8.17 13.73
C LEU A 157 -5.94 -7.36 14.50
N ASN A 158 -6.38 -6.47 15.39
CA ASN A 158 -5.54 -5.74 16.33
C ASN A 158 -5.31 -6.56 17.60
N SER A 159 -4.32 -6.17 18.42
CA SER A 159 -4.03 -6.82 19.70
C SER A 159 -5.17 -6.74 20.72
N ASP A 160 -6.07 -5.76 20.59
CA ASP A 160 -7.23 -5.55 21.46
C ASP A 160 -8.49 -6.28 20.97
N GLY A 161 -8.40 -7.06 19.89
CA GLY A 161 -9.51 -7.80 19.30
C GLY A 161 -10.40 -6.99 18.35
N THR A 162 -10.11 -5.71 18.12
CA THR A 162 -10.75 -4.92 17.06
C THR A 162 -10.11 -5.20 15.69
N TYR A 163 -10.71 -4.73 14.61
CA TYR A 163 -10.13 -4.79 13.26
C TYR A 163 -9.66 -3.43 12.78
N ARG A 164 -8.43 -3.39 12.25
CA ARG A 164 -8.00 -2.35 11.31
C ARG A 164 -8.45 -2.76 9.92
N ILE A 165 -9.11 -1.87 9.20
CA ILE A 165 -9.63 -2.13 7.85
C ILE A 165 -9.01 -1.14 6.86
N SER A 166 -8.56 -1.66 5.71
CA SER A 166 -8.21 -0.87 4.53
C SER A 166 -9.17 -1.20 3.40
N VAL A 167 -9.83 -0.18 2.85
CA VAL A 167 -10.76 -0.28 1.73
C VAL A 167 -10.15 0.34 0.48
N ARG A 168 -10.32 -0.33 -0.67
CA ARG A 168 -10.08 0.22 -2.00
C ARG A 168 -11.34 0.04 -2.84
N SER A 169 -11.83 1.11 -3.44
CA SER A 169 -12.82 1.01 -4.50
C SER A 169 -12.20 0.39 -5.75
N SER A 170 -13.03 -0.08 -6.67
CA SER A 170 -12.53 -0.55 -7.96
C SER A 170 -11.90 0.57 -8.78
N ILE A 171 -11.08 0.21 -9.77
CA ILE A 171 -10.44 1.19 -10.66
C ILE A 171 -11.48 1.81 -11.61
N ASN A 172 -12.40 0.99 -12.12
CA ASN A 172 -13.42 1.41 -13.06
C ASN A 172 -14.58 2.19 -12.40
N ASN A 173 -14.81 1.99 -11.09
CA ASN A 173 -15.78 2.74 -10.30
C ASN A 173 -15.15 3.28 -8.99
N PRO A 174 -14.32 4.35 -9.08
CA PRO A 174 -13.41 4.71 -8.00
C PRO A 174 -14.04 5.65 -6.94
N TYR A 175 -15.15 5.24 -6.33
CA TYR A 175 -15.96 6.04 -5.41
C TYR A 175 -16.40 5.29 -4.17
N GLY A 176 -16.80 6.01 -3.11
CA GLY A 176 -17.52 5.44 -1.97
C GLY A 176 -16.68 4.83 -0.84
N ALA A 177 -15.37 4.58 -1.03
CA ALA A 177 -14.53 3.96 0.00
C ALA A 177 -14.42 4.81 1.28
N GLY A 178 -14.16 6.11 1.12
CA GLY A 178 -14.06 7.04 2.26
C GLY A 178 -15.38 7.21 3.00
N ASP A 179 -16.50 7.27 2.28
CA ASP A 179 -17.83 7.45 2.86
C ASP A 179 -18.33 6.20 3.57
N LEU A 180 -18.04 5.01 3.04
CA LEU A 180 -18.22 3.75 3.76
C LEU A 180 -17.47 3.78 5.09
N CYS A 181 -16.17 4.08 5.08
CA CYS A 181 -15.36 4.05 6.30
C CYS A 181 -15.83 5.07 7.35
N LYS A 182 -16.34 6.25 6.95
CA LYS A 182 -16.92 7.23 7.90
C LYS A 182 -18.09 6.67 8.71
N LYS A 183 -18.91 5.78 8.12
CA LYS A 183 -20.05 5.14 8.82
C LYS A 183 -19.60 4.26 9.99
N PHE A 184 -18.35 3.81 9.97
CA PHE A 184 -17.74 2.93 10.98
C PHE A 184 -16.62 3.64 11.78
N GLY A 185 -16.69 4.97 11.91
CA GLY A 185 -15.72 5.74 12.70
C GLY A 185 -14.34 5.90 12.05
N GLY A 186 -14.21 5.53 10.78
CA GLY A 186 -13.02 5.73 9.96
C GLY A 186 -13.09 6.96 9.05
N GLY A 187 -12.38 6.91 7.94
CA GLY A 187 -12.40 7.96 6.94
C GLY A 187 -11.55 7.65 5.72
N GLY A 188 -11.39 8.64 4.83
CA GLY A 188 -10.60 8.48 3.62
C GLY A 188 -11.05 9.36 2.47
N ARG A 189 -10.61 8.99 1.28
CA ARG A 189 -10.97 9.58 -0.01
C ARG A 189 -11.89 8.64 -0.78
N GLU A 190 -12.46 9.11 -1.88
CA GLU A 190 -13.31 8.32 -2.77
C GLU A 190 -12.75 6.94 -3.11
N LYS A 191 -11.44 6.87 -3.42
CA LYS A 191 -10.79 5.63 -3.87
C LYS A 191 -10.28 4.72 -2.77
N ALA A 192 -10.08 5.27 -1.57
CA ALA A 192 -9.37 4.60 -0.50
C ALA A 192 -9.81 5.13 0.86
N GLY A 193 -10.23 4.20 1.72
CA GLY A 193 -10.62 4.49 3.09
C GLY A 193 -10.02 3.51 4.08
N GLY A 194 -10.16 3.81 5.36
CA GLY A 194 -9.81 2.88 6.42
C GLY A 194 -10.54 3.15 7.73
N VAL A 195 -10.59 2.10 8.55
CA VAL A 195 -11.12 2.10 9.92
C VAL A 195 -10.01 1.56 10.82
N ASN A 196 -9.75 2.20 11.96
CA ASN A 196 -8.64 1.77 12.82
C ASN A 196 -9.04 0.67 13.80
N ASN A 197 -10.24 0.77 14.38
CA ASN A 197 -10.69 -0.08 15.49
C ASN A 197 -12.17 -0.47 15.31
N LEU A 198 -12.51 -1.23 14.27
CA LEU A 198 -13.86 -1.79 14.11
C LEU A 198 -14.07 -2.87 15.19
N ASN A 199 -15.16 -2.83 15.96
CA ASN A 199 -15.42 -3.93 16.90
C ASN A 199 -15.66 -5.23 16.13
N ALA A 200 -15.17 -6.36 16.65
CA ALA A 200 -15.34 -7.65 16.01
C ALA A 200 -16.82 -8.01 15.76
N SER A 201 -17.73 -7.54 16.62
CA SER A 201 -19.18 -7.72 16.46
C SER A 201 -19.80 -6.93 15.30
N GLU A 202 -19.07 -5.96 14.72
CA GLU A 202 -19.55 -5.10 13.64
C GLU A 202 -19.08 -5.59 12.25
N ILE A 203 -18.32 -6.69 12.16
CA ILE A 203 -17.75 -7.16 10.89
C ILE A 203 -18.83 -7.57 9.87
N ASP A 204 -19.91 -8.20 10.32
CA ASP A 204 -21.04 -8.57 9.45
C ASP A 204 -21.78 -7.31 8.94
N SER A 205 -22.03 -6.33 9.81
CA SER A 205 -22.62 -5.04 9.44
C SER A 205 -21.74 -4.26 8.46
N PHE A 206 -20.42 -4.30 8.66
CA PHE A 206 -19.45 -3.72 7.73
C PHE A 206 -19.52 -4.40 6.37
N LYS A 207 -19.56 -5.74 6.33
CA LYS A 207 -19.70 -6.53 5.11
C LYS A 207 -20.95 -6.12 4.33
N GLU A 208 -22.11 -6.06 4.97
CA GLU A 208 -23.36 -5.70 4.31
C GLU A 208 -23.32 -4.29 3.70
N GLU A 209 -22.75 -3.31 4.42
CA GLU A 209 -22.61 -1.95 3.92
C GLU A 209 -21.58 -1.87 2.78
N PHE A 210 -20.48 -2.62 2.90
CA PHE A 210 -19.45 -2.72 1.86
C PHE A 210 -20.04 -3.29 0.56
N GLU A 211 -20.74 -4.42 0.63
CA GLU A 211 -21.39 -5.03 -0.52
C GLU A 211 -22.42 -4.08 -1.15
N ARG A 212 -23.23 -3.39 -0.34
CA ARG A 212 -24.20 -2.41 -0.85
C ARG A 212 -23.54 -1.20 -1.52
N THR A 213 -22.39 -0.78 -1.03
CA THR A 213 -21.64 0.36 -1.58
C THR A 213 -21.02 0.05 -2.93
N PHE A 214 -20.62 -1.21 -3.15
CA PHE A 214 -19.85 -1.65 -4.32
C PHE A 214 -20.56 -2.67 -5.22
N GLN A 215 -21.88 -2.80 -5.07
CA GLN A 215 -22.74 -3.59 -5.98
C GLN A 215 -22.77 -3.01 -7.39
#